data_AF-E1X1N0-F1
#
_entry.id   AF-E1X1N0-F1
#
_cell.length_a   1.000
_cell.length_b   1.000
_cell.length_c   1.000
_cell.angle_alpha   90.00
_cell.angle_beta   90.00
_cell.angle_gamma   90.00
#
_symmetry.space_group_name_H-M   'P 1'
#
loop_
_entity.id
_entity.type
_entity.pdbx_description
1 polymer ?
#
loop_
_entity_poly.entity_id
_entity_poly.type
_entity_poly.pdbx_seq_one_letter_code
_entity_poly.pdbx_strand_id
1 'polypeptide(L)' 'MLDKKWLQVTGLALSFPSTILVAAYVMKLLVEKEILSKTTGVLIFLAIIFNTIYLMVYYAFKNKNKS' A
#
# COMPACT_ATOMS: atom_id res chain seq x y z
N MET A 1 17.97 16.28 17.67
CA MET A 1 17.86 14.81 17.61
C MET A 1 16.42 14.48 17.29
N LEU A 2 16.12 13.99 16.09
CA LEU A 2 14.77 13.51 15.77
C LEU A 2 14.47 12.33 16.69
N ASP A 3 13.53 12.50 17.61
CA ASP A 3 13.06 11.43 18.48
C ASP A 3 12.72 10.19 17.66
N LYS A 4 13.34 9.05 17.97
CA LYS A 4 13.13 7.78 17.24
C LYS A 4 11.64 7.41 17.14
N LYS A 5 10.84 7.81 18.13
CA LYS A 5 9.37 7.63 18.15
C LYS A 5 8.67 8.43 17.05
N TRP A 6 9.05 9.69 16.84
CA TRP A 6 8.48 10.53 15.78
C TRP A 6 8.85 9.99 14.40
N LEU A 7 10.10 9.57 14.19
CA LEU A 7 10.52 8.97 12.92
C LEU A 7 9.73 7.69 12.60
N GLN A 8 9.45 6.85 13.60
CA GLN A 8 8.63 5.65 13.43
C GLN A 8 7.18 5.97 13.06
N VAL A 9 6.52 6.84 13.81
CA VAL A 9 5.11 7.19 13.56
C VAL A 9 4.94 7.85 12.20
N THR A 10 5.81 8.81 11.88
CA THR A 10 5.78 9.50 10.59
C THR A 10 6.14 8.57 9.44
N GLY A 11 7.13 7.68 9.61
CA GLY A 11 7.49 6.68 8.62
C GLY A 11 6.36 5.70 8.33
N LEU A 12 5.66 5.23 9.36
CA LEU A 12 4.48 4.37 9.20
C LEU A 12 3.33 5.10 8.50
N ALA A 13 3.03 6.33 8.91
CA ALA A 13 1.97 7.13 8.29
C ALA A 13 2.26 7.46 6.83
N LEU A 14 3.53 7.71 6.46
CA LEU A 14 3.94 8.01 5.09
C LEU A 14 4.07 6.77 4.21
N SER A 15 4.32 5.59 4.78
CA SER A 15 4.51 4.33 4.02
C SER A 15 3.26 3.95 3.21
N PHE A 16 2.06 4.14 3.76
CA PHE A 16 0.80 3.84 3.07
C PHE A 16 0.53 4.74 1.86
N PRO A 17 0.45 6.07 2.00
CA PRO A 17 0.21 6.95 0.87
C PRO A 17 1.33 6.88 -0.17
N SER A 18 2.60 6.72 0.24
CA SER A 18 3.70 6.55 -0.73
C SER A 18 3.59 5.25 -1.53
N THR A 19 3.24 4.14 -0.89
CA THR A 19 3.02 2.85 -1.58
C THR A 19 1.85 2.95 -2.56
N ILE A 20 0.76 3.61 -2.17
CA ILE A 20 -0.41 3.84 -3.05
C ILE A 20 -0.02 4.70 -4.26
N LEU A 21 0.74 5.78 -4.05
CA LEU A 21 1.20 6.64 -5.14
C LEU A 21 2.11 5.90 -6.13
N VAL A 22 3.06 5.10 -5.62
CA VAL A 22 3.94 4.30 -6.47
C VAL A 22 3.14 3.26 -7.26
N ALA A 23 2.21 2.56 -6.61
CA ALA A 23 1.34 1.60 -7.29
C ALA A 23 0.48 2.27 -8.37
N ALA A 24 -0.09 3.45 -8.09
CA ALA A 24 -0.87 4.20 -9.06
C ALA A 24 -0.01 4.64 -10.27
N TYR A 25 1.22 5.11 -10.02
CA TYR A 25 2.16 5.50 -11.07
C TYR A 25 2.57 4.32 -11.96
N VAL A 26 2.88 3.16 -11.35
CA VAL A 26 3.21 1.94 -12.07
C VAL A 26 2.03 1.45 -12.91
N MET A 27 0.80 1.45 -12.37
CA MET A 27 -0.38 1.06 -13.15
C MET A 27 -0.67 2.04 -14.29
N LYS A 28 -0.45 3.35 -14.10
CA LYS A 28 -0.53 4.33 -15.18
C LYS A 28 0.44 4.00 -16.31
N LEU A 29 1.71 3.72 -16.00
CA LEU A 29 2.71 3.34 -17.00
C LEU A 29 2.36 2.04 -17.74
N LEU A 30 1.81 1.04 -17.05
CA LEU A 30 1.39 -0.23 -17.65
C LEU A 30 0.21 -0.03 -18.61
N VAL A 31 -0.73 0.85 -18.26
CA VAL A 31 -1.87 1.20 -19.11
C VAL A 31 -1.43 2.04 -20.31
N GLU A 32 -0.53 2.99 -20.12
CA GLU A 32 0.02 3.83 -21.20
C GLU A 32 0.86 3.05 -22.20
N LYS A 33 1.51 1.97 -21.76
CA LYS A 33 2.28 1.05 -22.62
C LYS A 33 1.40 -0.02 -23.29
N GLU A 34 0.07 0.07 -23.14
CA GLU A 34 -0.91 -0.90 -23.66
C GLU A 34 -0.69 -2.36 -23.19
N ILE A 35 0.09 -2.54 -22.11
CA ILE A 35 0.31 -3.85 -21.48
C ILE A 35 -0.98 -4.28 -20.73
N LEU A 36 -1.73 -3.31 -20.21
CA LEU A 36 -2.99 -3.53 -19.51
C LEU A 36 -4.09 -2.59 -20.04
N SER A 37 -5.30 -3.13 -20.18
CA SER A 37 -6.48 -2.30 -20.42
C SER A 37 -6.80 -1.44 -19.19
N LYS A 38 -7.37 -0.24 -19.40
CA LYS A 38 -7.74 0.71 -18.33
C LYS A 38 -8.56 0.04 -17.22
N THR A 39 -9.54 -0.77 -17.58
CA THR A 39 -10.42 -1.48 -16.63
C THR A 39 -9.63 -2.48 -15.80
N THR A 40 -8.77 -3.28 -16.44
CA THR A 40 -7.92 -4.27 -15.77
C THR A 40 -6.93 -3.58 -14.83
N GLY A 41 -6.37 -2.44 -15.24
CA GLY A 41 -5.46 -1.65 -14.41
C GLY A 41 -6.13 -1.14 -13.13
N VAL A 42 -7.37 -0.64 -13.23
CA VAL A 42 -8.15 -0.21 -12.06
C VAL A 42 -8.47 -1.37 -11.13
N LEU A 43 -8.89 -2.53 -11.67
CA LEU A 43 -9.20 -3.72 -10.87
C LEU A 43 -7.98 -4.24 -10.10
N ILE A 44 -6.81 -4.30 -10.75
CA ILE A 44 -5.56 -4.72 -10.09
C ILE A 44 -5.18 -3.72 -9.00
N PHE A 45 -5.27 -2.41 -9.28
CA PHE A 45 -4.98 -1.39 -8.27
C PHE A 45 -5.89 -1.51 -7.05
N LEU A 46 -7.19 -1.73 -7.26
CA LEU A 46 -8.15 -1.95 -6.18
C LEU A 46 -7.83 -3.22 -5.38
N ALA A 47 -7.47 -4.30 -6.07
CA ALA A 47 -7.05 -5.55 -5.42
C ALA A 47 -5.81 -5.36 -4.54
N ILE A 48 -4.83 -4.55 -4.97
CA ILE A 48 -3.65 -4.20 -4.16
C ILE A 48 -4.07 -3.45 -2.89
N ILE A 49 -4.96 -2.47 -2.99
CA ILE A 49 -5.46 -1.72 -1.82
C ILE A 49 -6.15 -2.66 -0.84
N PHE A 50 -7.11 -3.47 -1.31
CA PHE A 50 -7.83 -4.41 -0.45
C PHE A 50 -6.90 -5.42 0.22
N ASN A 51 -5.95 -5.98 -0.53
CA ASN A 51 -4.98 -6.93 0.02
C ASN A 51 -4.10 -6.28 1.09
N THR A 52 -3.66 -5.03 0.86
CA THR A 52 -2.83 -4.29 1.82
C THR A 52 -3.59 -4.02 3.12
N ILE A 53 -4.86 -3.60 3.03
CA ILE A 53 -5.73 -3.41 4.20
C ILE A 53 -5.98 -4.74 4.91
N TYR A 54 -6.30 -5.80 4.17
CA TYR A 54 -6.50 -7.13 4.72
C TYR A 54 -5.29 -7.63 5.49
N LEU A 55 -4.08 -7.52 4.92
CA LEU A 55 -2.83 -7.91 5.56
C LEU A 55 -2.57 -7.08 6.83
N MET A 56 -2.79 -5.76 6.79
CA MET A 56 -2.68 -4.90 7.97
C MET A 56 -3.56 -5.40 9.11
N VAL A 57 -4.83 -5.64 8.81
CA VAL A 57 -5.82 -6.11 9.79
C VAL A 57 -5.44 -7.51 10.29
N TYR A 58 -5.14 -8.44 9.39
CA TYR A 58 -4.72 -9.80 9.72
C TYR A 58 -3.48 -9.82 10.62
N TYR A 59 -2.44 -9.05 10.30
CA TYR A 59 -1.24 -8.97 11.12
C TYR A 59 -1.50 -8.30 12.46
N ALA A 60 -2.32 -7.25 12.52
CA ALA A 60 -2.72 -6.63 13.77
C ALA A 60 -3.44 -7.63 14.70
N PHE A 61 -4.35 -8.44 14.17
CA PHE A 61 -5.02 -9.51 14.93
C PHE A 61 -4.05 -10.64 15.32
N LYS A 62 -3.20 -11.08 14.40
CA LYS A 62 -2.24 -12.18 14.65
C LYS A 62 -1.17 -11.81 15.68
N ASN A 63 -0.68 -10.57 15.68
CA ASN A 63 0.26 -10.10 16.70
C ASN A 63 -0.39 -9.90 18.07
N LYS A 64 -1.71 -9.69 18.14
CA LYS A 64 -2.44 -9.60 19.41
C LYS A 64 -2.46 -10.94 20.17
N ASN A 65 -2.41 -12.07 19.46
CA ASN A 65 -2.33 -13.42 20.05
C ASN A 65 -0.91 -13.85 20.46
N LYS A 66 0.09 -12.97 20.34
CA LYS A 66 1.47 -13.21 20.81
C LYS A 66 1.81 -12.42 22.09
N SER A 67 0.83 -11.77 22.72
CA SER A 67 1.00 -11.10 24.01
C SER A 67 0.46 -11.93 25.16
#